data_AF-A0AA43TQL0-F1
#
_entry.id   AF-A0AA43TQL0-F1
#
_cell.length_a   1.000
_cell.length_b   1.000
_cell.length_c   1.000
_cell.angle_alpha   90.00
_cell.angle_beta   90.00
_cell.angle_gamma   90.00
#
_symmetry.space_group_name_H-M   'P 1'
#
loop_
_entity.id
_entity.type
_entity.pdbx_description
1 polymer ?
#
loop_
_entity_poly.entity_id
_entity_poly.type
_entity_poly.pdbx_seq_one_letter_code
_entity_poly.pdbx_strand_id
1 'polypeptide(L)'
;MIILNLKLKSRQQGAVTLLVVLVLAMVMAVVSLSTTRTGVMEQKITGNDIQAKGVFEGADAGVEYGQAYLTNDSSYSHYKALTWTTVDSNQSSSPNTASGAIASGNFSYTPAVTYQRVVNSDYIRITSTASAVGDNTVAATSEQYVKSLSLLNGGSAFNAPPLVLDGCLANVVGGPDIYVGTRTDGIAVATSISPANQGAWGDGSDADNVCLKQGHLNAHSGQPTGSAFTPGQAWEYIFGTTTRAQIQAKAAAEVAAGVGDSARNYVWVTDSGNYHDSWGSATHPVILVFAAEAACPKINGGPTIYGVVFVDASCTGANGWGGVTVYGSVTVNGGMKKLNANTTIHDWSAATGTTTSLGNSFIDGIYEIPGTWKDF
;
A
#
# COMPACT_ATOMS: atom_id res chain seq x y z
N MET A 1 -58.01 77.33 -78.51
CA MET A 1 -57.20 77.54 -77.29
C MET A 1 -57.94 76.90 -76.12
N ILE A 2 -57.66 75.63 -75.82
CA ILE A 2 -58.21 74.91 -74.66
C ILE A 2 -57.05 74.20 -74.00
N ILE A 3 -56.65 74.69 -72.83
CA ILE A 3 -55.59 74.11 -71.99
C ILE A 3 -56.23 72.97 -71.19
N LEU A 4 -55.88 71.72 -71.51
CA LEU A 4 -56.27 70.56 -70.69
C LEU A 4 -55.24 70.35 -69.59
N ASN A 5 -55.65 70.61 -68.36
CA ASN A 5 -54.84 70.48 -67.15
C ASN A 5 -54.90 69.02 -66.65
N LEU A 6 -53.88 68.22 -66.95
CA LEU A 6 -53.74 66.83 -66.48
C LEU A 6 -53.26 66.81 -65.02
N LYS A 7 -54.22 66.72 -64.08
CA LYS A 7 -53.94 66.32 -62.68
C LYS A 7 -53.77 64.80 -62.60
N LEU A 8 -52.53 64.31 -62.64
CA LEU A 8 -52.20 62.93 -62.25
C LEU A 8 -51.87 62.85 -60.75
N LYS A 9 -52.91 62.52 -59.98
CA LYS A 9 -52.95 61.68 -58.77
C LYS A 9 -51.66 61.54 -57.93
N SER A 10 -51.41 62.48 -57.02
CA SER A 10 -50.55 62.28 -55.84
C SER A 10 -51.38 61.69 -54.70
N ARG A 11 -51.35 60.35 -54.50
CA ARG A 11 -52.02 59.72 -53.34
C ARG A 11 -51.52 58.31 -52.97
N GLN A 12 -50.23 58.01 -53.08
CA GLN A 12 -49.67 56.71 -52.64
C GLN A 12 -48.33 56.78 -51.86
N GLN A 13 -47.91 57.96 -51.36
CA GLN A 13 -46.70 58.02 -50.52
C GLN A 13 -46.90 57.41 -49.12
N GLY A 14 -48.14 57.31 -48.60
CA GLY A 14 -48.42 56.76 -47.27
C GLY A 14 -48.42 55.23 -47.15
N ALA A 15 -48.69 54.50 -48.24
CA ALA A 15 -48.66 53.03 -48.22
C ALA A 15 -47.23 52.48 -48.32
N VAL A 16 -46.36 53.17 -49.08
CA VAL A 16 -44.95 52.80 -49.24
C VAL A 16 -44.18 52.99 -47.93
N THR A 17 -44.44 54.07 -47.19
CA THR A 17 -43.80 54.29 -45.88
C THR A 17 -44.22 53.25 -44.85
N LEU A 18 -45.49 52.84 -44.82
CA LEU A 18 -45.98 51.78 -43.92
C LEU A 18 -45.36 50.42 -44.24
N LEU A 19 -45.22 50.08 -45.52
CA LEU A 19 -44.56 48.85 -45.96
C LEU A 19 -43.07 48.85 -45.57
N VAL A 20 -42.36 49.96 -45.78
CA VAL A 20 -40.95 50.11 -45.39
C VAL A 20 -40.77 49.98 -43.88
N VAL A 21 -41.63 50.63 -43.08
CA VAL A 21 -41.60 50.51 -41.61
C VAL A 21 -41.86 49.08 -41.16
N LEU A 22 -42.78 48.36 -41.80
CA LEU A 22 -43.10 46.96 -41.46
C LEU A 22 -41.93 46.03 -41.79
N VAL A 23 -41.29 46.20 -42.94
CA VAL A 23 -40.08 45.45 -43.31
C VAL A 23 -38.94 45.75 -42.35
N LEU A 24 -38.71 47.01 -41.99
CA LEU A 24 -37.71 47.40 -40.99
C LEU A 24 -38.00 46.79 -39.62
N ALA A 25 -39.25 46.82 -39.17
CA ALA A 25 -39.66 46.20 -37.91
C ALA A 25 -39.45 44.68 -37.93
N MET A 26 -39.75 44.01 -39.04
CA MET A 26 -39.53 42.58 -39.21
C MET A 26 -38.03 42.24 -39.18
N VAL A 27 -37.18 43.03 -39.85
CA VAL A 27 -35.73 42.85 -39.81
C VAL A 27 -35.19 43.07 -38.40
N MET A 28 -35.62 44.12 -37.69
CA MET A 28 -35.22 44.36 -36.30
C MET A 28 -35.66 43.22 -35.37
N ALA A 29 -36.87 42.68 -35.56
CA ALA A 29 -37.37 41.55 -34.78
C ALA A 29 -36.54 40.27 -35.00
N VAL A 30 -36.14 39.98 -36.25
CA VAL A 30 -35.29 38.84 -36.58
C VAL A 30 -33.89 39.00 -35.98
N VAL A 31 -33.30 40.19 -36.07
CA VAL A 31 -32.00 40.47 -35.42
C VAL A 31 -32.10 40.32 -33.91
N SER A 32 -33.13 40.88 -33.28
CA SER A 32 -33.34 40.78 -31.82
C SER A 32 -33.57 39.34 -31.34
N LEU A 33 -34.32 38.53 -32.09
CA LEU A 33 -34.49 37.12 -31.79
C LEU A 33 -33.18 36.34 -31.92
N SER A 34 -32.38 36.67 -32.94
CA SER A 34 -31.09 36.02 -33.20
C SER A 34 -30.09 36.34 -32.09
N THR A 35 -29.98 37.60 -31.68
CA THR A 35 -29.10 38.01 -30.57
C THR A 35 -29.54 37.40 -29.24
N THR A 36 -30.84 37.31 -28.98
CA THR A 36 -31.37 36.65 -27.77
C THR A 36 -31.03 35.17 -27.76
N ARG A 37 -31.21 34.46 -28.89
CA ARG A 37 -30.85 33.04 -29.01
C ARG A 37 -29.36 32.80 -28.83
N THR A 38 -28.51 33.61 -29.47
CA THR A 38 -27.06 33.53 -29.30
C THR A 38 -26.67 33.79 -27.85
N GLY A 39 -27.21 34.83 -27.21
CA GLY A 39 -26.92 35.12 -25.80
C GLY A 39 -27.30 33.98 -24.85
N VAL A 40 -28.46 33.34 -25.07
CA VAL A 40 -28.86 32.17 -24.27
C VAL A 40 -27.97 30.95 -24.55
N MET A 41 -27.55 30.73 -25.80
CA MET A 41 -26.62 29.65 -26.14
C MET A 41 -25.26 29.85 -25.49
N GLU A 42 -24.68 31.04 -25.56
CA GLU A 42 -23.40 31.38 -24.93
C GLU A 42 -23.45 31.17 -23.41
N GLN A 43 -24.55 31.59 -22.76
CA GLN A 43 -24.74 31.36 -21.32
C GLN A 43 -24.82 29.87 -20.97
N LYS A 44 -25.52 29.07 -21.78
CA LYS A 44 -25.61 27.61 -21.57
C LYS A 44 -24.27 26.93 -21.80
N ILE A 45 -23.55 27.29 -22.86
CA ILE A 45 -22.23 26.72 -23.16
C ILE A 45 -21.25 27.06 -22.03
N THR A 46 -21.22 28.32 -21.59
CA THR A 46 -20.35 28.77 -20.49
C THR A 46 -20.73 28.10 -19.17
N GLY A 47 -22.03 27.99 -18.87
CA GLY A 47 -22.50 27.31 -17.65
C GLY A 47 -22.10 25.83 -17.62
N ASN A 48 -22.27 25.13 -18.75
CA ASN A 48 -21.87 23.75 -18.89
C ASN A 48 -20.34 23.58 -18.81
N ASP A 49 -19.56 24.48 -19.42
CA ASP A 49 -18.10 24.45 -19.36
C ASP A 49 -17.57 24.63 -17.92
N ILE A 50 -18.14 25.58 -17.16
CA ILE A 50 -17.77 25.80 -15.76
C ILE A 50 -18.13 24.57 -14.90
N GLN A 51 -19.32 24.00 -15.10
CA GLN A 51 -19.75 22.82 -14.36
C GLN A 51 -18.90 21.60 -14.68
N ALA A 52 -18.58 21.37 -15.95
CA ALA A 52 -17.68 20.30 -16.38
C ALA A 52 -16.32 20.44 -15.70
N LYS A 53 -15.69 21.62 -15.77
CA LYS A 53 -14.41 21.88 -15.11
C LYS A 53 -14.47 21.65 -13.61
N GLY A 54 -15.54 22.10 -12.95
CA GLY A 54 -15.68 21.94 -11.50
C GLY A 54 -15.85 20.49 -11.05
N VAL A 55 -16.60 19.66 -11.78
CA VAL A 55 -16.65 18.21 -11.47
C VAL A 55 -15.32 17.52 -11.76
N PHE A 56 -14.58 17.93 -12.80
CA PHE A 56 -13.25 17.38 -13.08
C PHE A 56 -12.25 17.72 -11.98
N GLU A 57 -12.18 18.98 -11.56
CA GLU A 57 -11.35 19.44 -10.43
C GLU A 57 -11.72 18.70 -9.14
N GLY A 58 -13.02 18.49 -8.90
CA GLY A 58 -13.50 17.71 -7.76
C GLY A 58 -13.08 16.24 -7.82
N ALA A 59 -13.15 15.62 -9.00
CA ALA A 59 -12.74 14.24 -9.19
C ALA A 59 -11.22 14.08 -8.96
N ASP A 60 -10.40 14.96 -9.52
CA ASP A 60 -8.94 14.97 -9.32
C ASP A 60 -8.56 15.20 -7.86
N ALA A 61 -9.19 16.17 -7.18
CA ALA A 61 -9.01 16.37 -5.75
C ALA A 61 -9.38 15.13 -4.92
N GLY A 62 -10.40 14.38 -5.34
CA GLY A 62 -10.74 13.11 -4.72
C GLY A 62 -9.70 12.01 -4.95
N VAL A 63 -9.06 11.95 -6.12
CA VAL A 63 -7.93 11.03 -6.36
C VAL A 63 -6.75 11.37 -5.46
N GLU A 64 -6.37 12.66 -5.38
CA GLU A 64 -5.30 13.13 -4.50
C GLU A 64 -5.59 12.84 -3.03
N TYR A 65 -6.82 13.09 -2.59
CA TYR A 65 -7.29 12.67 -1.27
C TYR A 65 -7.17 11.16 -1.10
N GLY A 66 -7.56 10.39 -2.11
CA GLY A 66 -7.51 8.93 -2.09
C GLY A 66 -6.08 8.41 -1.93
N GLN A 67 -5.11 9.02 -2.61
CA GLN A 67 -3.70 8.69 -2.46
C GLN A 67 -3.16 9.10 -1.09
N ALA A 68 -3.50 10.31 -0.62
CA ALA A 68 -3.14 10.78 0.72
C ALA A 68 -3.74 9.89 1.81
N TYR A 69 -4.98 9.40 1.62
CA TYR A 69 -5.63 8.48 2.55
C TYR A 69 -4.87 7.16 2.68
N LEU A 70 -4.30 6.68 1.57
CA LEU A 70 -3.45 5.49 1.63
C LEU A 70 -2.13 5.78 2.35
N THR A 71 -1.61 7.01 2.36
CA THR A 71 -0.34 7.34 3.03
C THR A 71 -0.51 7.89 4.46
N ASN A 72 -1.73 8.31 4.84
CA ASN A 72 -2.04 9.02 6.07
C ASN A 72 -2.75 8.11 7.09
N ASP A 73 -1.96 7.39 7.88
CA ASP A 73 -2.39 6.94 9.20
C ASP A 73 -1.74 7.86 10.25
N SER A 74 -2.54 8.34 11.19
CA SER A 74 -2.14 9.16 12.34
C SER A 74 -1.25 8.43 13.34
N SER A 75 -1.08 7.13 13.16
CA SER A 75 -0.08 6.31 13.83
C SER A 75 1.02 6.03 12.82
N TYR A 76 2.28 6.15 13.20
CA TYR A 76 3.45 5.90 12.33
C TYR A 76 3.50 4.48 11.71
N SER A 77 2.46 3.65 11.93
CA SER A 77 2.04 2.56 11.04
C SER A 77 1.59 3.12 9.69
N HIS A 78 2.54 3.35 8.80
CA HIS A 78 2.22 3.76 7.45
C HIS A 78 1.23 2.76 6.79
N TYR A 79 0.31 3.32 6.01
CA TYR A 79 -0.80 2.71 5.27
C TYR A 79 -2.02 2.30 6.07
N LYS A 80 -3.07 3.13 5.97
CA LYS A 80 -4.38 2.79 6.50
C LYS A 80 -4.88 1.53 5.80
N ALA A 81 -5.00 0.45 6.57
CA ALA A 81 -5.47 -0.82 6.05
C ALA A 81 -6.86 -0.64 5.44
N LEU A 82 -6.93 -0.66 4.10
CA LEU A 82 -8.20 -0.74 3.41
C LEU A 82 -8.86 -2.06 3.82
N THR A 83 -10.11 -1.97 4.30
CA THR A 83 -10.92 -3.17 4.48
C THR A 83 -11.40 -3.62 3.11
N TRP A 84 -10.80 -4.69 2.60
CA TRP A 84 -11.09 -5.22 1.28
C TRP A 84 -12.30 -6.14 1.31
N THR A 85 -13.29 -5.85 0.49
CA THR A 85 -14.35 -6.80 0.13
C THR A 85 -13.88 -7.57 -1.09
N THR A 86 -13.84 -8.90 -0.99
CA THR A 86 -13.37 -9.77 -2.09
C THR A 86 -14.56 -10.42 -2.78
N VAL A 87 -14.62 -10.30 -4.11
CA VAL A 87 -15.54 -11.02 -4.98
C VAL A 87 -14.69 -11.67 -6.07
N ASP A 88 -14.63 -12.99 -6.07
CA ASP A 88 -13.71 -13.78 -6.89
C ASP A 88 -12.24 -13.36 -6.67
N SER A 89 -11.53 -12.98 -7.73
CA SER A 89 -10.16 -12.47 -7.69
C SER A 89 -10.08 -10.95 -7.55
N ASN A 90 -11.21 -10.24 -7.50
CA ASN A 90 -11.25 -8.79 -7.40
C ASN A 90 -11.55 -8.35 -5.97
N GLN A 91 -10.81 -7.33 -5.53
CA GLN A 91 -10.99 -6.71 -4.23
C GLN A 91 -11.38 -5.25 -4.41
N SER A 92 -12.37 -4.80 -3.64
CA SER A 92 -12.80 -3.41 -3.60
C SER A 92 -12.83 -2.87 -2.17
N SER A 93 -12.61 -1.57 -2.04
CA SER A 93 -12.77 -0.84 -0.79
C SER A 93 -13.31 0.55 -1.07
N SER A 94 -14.24 1.02 -0.24
CA SER A 94 -14.74 2.39 -0.30
C SER A 94 -14.78 2.94 1.11
N PRO A 95 -13.63 3.40 1.63
CA PRO A 95 -13.63 4.19 2.84
C PRO A 95 -14.33 5.50 2.48
N ASN A 96 -15.58 5.60 2.91
CA ASN A 96 -16.52 6.65 2.53
C ASN A 96 -16.16 7.98 3.23
N THR A 97 -14.95 8.50 3.01
CA THR A 97 -14.36 9.58 3.80
C THR A 97 -13.77 10.74 3.00
N ALA A 98 -13.93 10.78 1.67
CA ALA A 98 -13.61 12.01 0.94
C ALA A 98 -14.51 13.13 1.49
N SER A 99 -13.85 14.03 2.22
CA SER A 99 -14.46 14.86 3.25
C SER A 99 -15.16 16.05 2.63
N GLY A 100 -16.49 16.03 2.65
CA GLY A 100 -17.31 17.20 2.40
C GLY A 100 -17.32 17.67 0.94
N ALA A 101 -18.23 18.60 0.66
CA ALA A 101 -18.35 19.14 -0.67
C ALA A 101 -17.25 20.18 -0.93
N ILE A 102 -16.55 20.04 -2.05
CA ILE A 102 -15.55 20.98 -2.56
C ILE A 102 -16.29 22.13 -3.23
N ALA A 103 -15.97 23.38 -2.90
CA ALA A 103 -16.59 24.55 -3.52
C ALA A 103 -15.69 25.15 -4.61
N SER A 104 -16.25 25.41 -5.79
CA SER A 104 -15.61 26.19 -6.86
C SER A 104 -16.58 27.32 -7.27
N GLY A 105 -16.31 28.53 -6.79
CA GLY A 105 -17.22 29.66 -6.91
C GLY A 105 -18.56 29.41 -6.20
N ASN A 106 -19.66 29.46 -6.95
CA ASN A 106 -21.02 29.21 -6.44
C ASN A 106 -21.45 27.74 -6.56
N PHE A 107 -20.60 26.87 -7.11
CA PHE A 107 -20.90 25.45 -7.28
C PHE A 107 -20.17 24.62 -6.24
N SER A 108 -20.77 23.49 -5.89
CA SER A 108 -20.19 22.57 -4.91
C SER A 108 -20.28 21.15 -5.44
N TYR A 109 -19.24 20.34 -5.18
CA TYR A 109 -19.06 19.02 -5.75
C TYR A 109 -18.65 18.03 -4.65
N THR A 110 -19.19 16.82 -4.68
CA THR A 110 -18.85 15.79 -3.68
C THR A 110 -18.08 14.66 -4.37
N PRO A 111 -16.77 14.50 -4.10
CA PRO A 111 -16.01 13.35 -4.61
C PRO A 111 -16.33 12.08 -3.83
N ALA A 112 -16.48 10.97 -4.54
CA ALA A 112 -16.63 9.63 -3.99
C ALA A 112 -15.42 8.78 -4.43
N VAL A 113 -14.61 8.37 -3.46
CA VAL A 113 -13.37 7.63 -3.71
C VAL A 113 -13.57 6.14 -3.47
N THR A 114 -13.10 5.33 -4.41
CA THR A 114 -13.10 3.88 -4.34
C THR A 114 -11.73 3.33 -4.73
N TYR A 115 -11.41 2.17 -4.16
CA TYR A 115 -10.16 1.45 -4.40
C TYR A 115 -10.47 0.07 -4.95
N GLN A 116 -9.71 -0.36 -5.94
CA GLN A 116 -9.87 -1.66 -6.56
C GLN A 116 -8.51 -2.31 -6.84
N ARG A 117 -8.40 -3.61 -6.66
CA ARG A 117 -7.22 -4.39 -7.05
C ARG A 117 -7.59 -5.84 -7.36
N VAL A 118 -6.69 -6.56 -8.00
CA VAL A 118 -6.73 -8.03 -8.02
C VAL A 118 -6.10 -8.56 -6.73
N VAL A 119 -6.57 -9.71 -6.23
CA VAL A 119 -5.96 -10.41 -5.09
C VAL A 119 -4.45 -10.59 -5.34
N ASN A 120 -3.64 -10.26 -4.35
CA ASN A 120 -2.16 -10.28 -4.41
C ASN A 120 -1.55 -9.39 -5.51
N SER A 121 -2.25 -8.34 -5.95
CA SER A 121 -1.68 -7.34 -6.84
C SER A 121 -0.97 -6.24 -6.06
N ASP A 122 0.23 -5.86 -6.52
CA ASP A 122 0.93 -4.66 -6.05
C ASP A 122 0.25 -3.35 -6.48
N TYR A 123 -0.71 -3.45 -7.39
CA TYR A 123 -1.38 -2.31 -8.02
C TYR A 123 -2.75 -2.08 -7.40
N ILE A 124 -2.99 -0.83 -7.01
CA ILE A 124 -4.29 -0.36 -6.54
C ILE A 124 -4.77 0.70 -7.51
N ARG A 125 -5.96 0.50 -8.07
CA ARG A 125 -6.69 1.52 -8.80
C ARG A 125 -7.48 2.36 -7.83
N ILE A 126 -7.23 3.66 -7.82
CA ILE A 126 -8.02 4.69 -7.15
C ILE A 126 -8.97 5.27 -8.21
N THR A 127 -10.26 5.24 -7.94
CA THR A 127 -11.29 5.85 -8.79
C THR A 127 -12.03 6.88 -7.95
N SER A 128 -12.09 8.12 -8.43
CA SER A 128 -12.82 9.22 -7.81
C SER A 128 -13.90 9.72 -8.76
N THR A 129 -15.15 9.68 -8.32
CA THR A 129 -16.28 10.25 -9.06
C THR A 129 -16.82 11.46 -8.31
N ALA A 130 -16.74 12.65 -8.91
CA ALA A 130 -17.33 13.86 -8.34
C ALA A 130 -18.64 14.20 -9.04
N SER A 131 -19.64 14.58 -8.26
CA SER A 131 -20.94 15.02 -8.76
C SER A 131 -21.33 16.37 -8.16
N ALA A 132 -22.10 17.17 -8.91
CA ALA A 132 -22.63 18.44 -8.40
C ALA A 132 -23.60 18.22 -7.24
N VAL A 133 -23.49 19.05 -6.21
CA VAL A 133 -24.36 18.97 -5.03
C VAL A 133 -25.80 19.31 -5.43
N GLY A 134 -26.68 18.32 -5.30
CA GLY A 134 -28.10 18.44 -5.66
C GLY A 134 -28.42 18.10 -7.13
N ASP A 135 -27.41 17.79 -7.96
CA ASP A 135 -27.61 17.31 -9.33
C ASP A 135 -26.56 16.25 -9.73
N ASN A 136 -26.99 14.99 -9.71
CA ASN A 136 -26.11 13.86 -10.00
C ASN A 136 -25.90 13.64 -11.51
N THR A 137 -26.57 14.42 -12.38
CA THR A 137 -26.41 14.31 -13.85
C THR A 137 -25.14 14.98 -14.35
N VAL A 138 -24.58 15.89 -13.53
CA VAL A 138 -23.30 16.54 -13.77
C VAL A 138 -22.26 15.81 -12.93
N ALA A 139 -21.48 14.95 -13.57
CA ALA A 139 -20.45 14.17 -12.90
C ALA A 139 -19.22 13.96 -13.80
N ALA A 140 -18.06 13.80 -13.17
CA ALA A 140 -16.82 13.40 -13.81
C ALA A 140 -16.14 12.32 -12.97
N THR A 141 -15.35 11.46 -13.63
CA THR A 141 -14.59 10.40 -12.97
C THR A 141 -13.12 10.51 -13.37
N SER A 142 -12.23 10.45 -12.38
CA SER A 142 -10.79 10.41 -12.56
C SER A 142 -10.25 9.11 -11.96
N GLU A 143 -9.29 8.48 -12.63
CA GLU A 143 -8.68 7.23 -12.21
C GLU A 143 -7.15 7.38 -12.11
N GLN A 144 -6.58 6.76 -11.09
CA GLN A 144 -5.14 6.68 -10.95
C GLN A 144 -4.73 5.31 -10.40
N TYR A 145 -3.75 4.69 -11.07
CA TYR A 145 -3.11 3.50 -10.53
C TYR A 145 -1.92 3.92 -9.68
N VAL A 146 -1.85 3.33 -8.50
CA VAL A 146 -0.73 3.44 -7.59
C VAL A 146 -0.15 2.06 -7.30
N LYS A 147 1.15 2.01 -7.04
CA LYS A 147 1.85 0.80 -6.61
C LYS A 147 2.27 0.95 -5.15
N SER A 148 1.92 -0.01 -4.30
CA SER A 148 2.52 -0.14 -2.98
C SER A 148 3.83 -0.91 -3.10
N LEU A 149 4.95 -0.31 -2.69
CA LEU A 149 6.22 -1.04 -2.58
C LEU A 149 6.32 -1.64 -1.19
N SER A 150 6.51 -2.96 -1.08
CA SER A 150 6.82 -3.59 0.22
C SER A 150 8.30 -3.41 0.57
N LEU A 151 8.59 -3.29 1.85
CA LEU A 151 9.97 -3.37 2.36
C LEU A 151 10.49 -4.81 2.37
N LEU A 152 9.57 -5.79 2.36
CA LEU A 152 9.88 -7.20 2.29
C LEU A 152 9.96 -7.67 0.83
N ASN A 153 10.79 -8.68 0.58
CA ASN A 153 10.93 -9.29 -0.74
C ASN A 153 9.66 -10.05 -1.14
N GLY A 154 8.95 -9.53 -2.16
CA GLY A 154 7.72 -10.04 -2.81
C GLY A 154 7.52 -11.55 -2.92
N GLY A 155 8.61 -12.31 -3.04
CA GLY A 155 8.57 -13.77 -3.04
C GLY A 155 8.89 -14.35 -1.67
N SER A 156 10.18 -14.48 -1.40
CA SER A 156 10.70 -15.30 -0.30
C SER A 156 10.38 -14.80 1.09
N ALA A 157 10.19 -13.48 1.28
CA ALA A 157 9.96 -12.89 2.59
C ALA A 157 8.48 -12.90 3.00
N PHE A 158 7.57 -12.82 2.02
CA PHE A 158 6.12 -12.89 2.25
C PHE A 158 5.70 -14.24 2.83
N ASN A 159 6.50 -15.27 2.61
CA ASN A 159 6.33 -16.60 3.16
C ASN A 159 7.69 -17.09 3.66
N ALA A 160 8.44 -16.27 4.40
CA ALA A 160 9.69 -16.74 5.01
C ALA A 160 9.39 -17.83 6.06
N PRO A 161 10.15 -18.93 6.12
CA PRO A 161 10.02 -19.91 7.20
C PRO A 161 10.24 -19.27 8.57
N PRO A 162 9.75 -19.89 9.66
CA PRO A 162 9.96 -19.39 11.01
C PRO A 162 11.43 -19.06 11.34
N LEU A 163 12.37 -19.88 10.85
CA LEU A 163 13.81 -19.64 11.02
C LEU A 163 14.55 -19.69 9.67
N VAL A 164 15.38 -18.69 9.42
CA VAL A 164 16.19 -18.55 8.21
C VAL A 164 17.65 -18.28 8.60
N LEU A 165 18.60 -19.00 8.01
CA LEU A 165 20.01 -18.94 8.37
C LEU A 165 20.91 -18.78 7.14
N ASP A 166 21.81 -17.80 7.14
CA ASP A 166 22.93 -17.75 6.18
C ASP A 166 24.12 -18.58 6.67
N GLY A 167 23.84 -19.82 7.02
CA GLY A 167 24.79 -20.68 7.72
C GLY A 167 24.10 -21.88 8.37
N CYS A 168 24.81 -22.55 9.26
CA CYS A 168 24.36 -23.83 9.83
C CYS A 168 23.67 -23.70 11.19
N LEU A 169 22.69 -24.57 11.41
CA LEU A 169 22.09 -24.85 12.70
C LEU A 169 22.83 -26.03 13.35
N ALA A 170 23.46 -25.78 14.50
CA ALA A 170 24.20 -26.81 15.22
C ALA A 170 24.06 -26.66 16.74
N ASN A 171 24.37 -27.74 17.46
CA ASN A 171 24.36 -27.82 18.92
C ASN A 171 23.06 -27.29 19.54
N VAL A 172 21.92 -27.71 18.98
CA VAL A 172 20.61 -27.39 19.53
C VAL A 172 20.36 -28.22 20.78
N VAL A 173 20.24 -27.54 21.92
CA VAL A 173 20.00 -28.14 23.23
C VAL A 173 18.88 -27.37 23.95
N GLY A 174 18.42 -27.84 25.11
CA GLY A 174 17.21 -27.29 25.74
C GLY A 174 15.93 -27.83 25.07
N GLY A 175 14.85 -27.05 25.08
CA GLY A 175 13.60 -27.37 24.37
C GLY A 175 13.12 -26.23 23.47
N PRO A 176 13.89 -25.80 22.46
CA PRO A 176 13.41 -24.87 21.46
C PRO A 176 12.33 -25.52 20.59
N ASP A 177 11.36 -24.72 20.17
CA ASP A 177 10.17 -25.18 19.49
C ASP A 177 9.84 -24.30 18.27
N ILE A 178 9.53 -24.93 17.14
CA ILE A 178 9.16 -24.24 15.89
C ILE A 178 7.84 -24.79 15.37
N TYR A 179 6.89 -23.89 15.10
CA TYR A 179 5.59 -24.21 14.53
C TYR A 179 5.47 -23.65 13.12
N VAL A 180 5.25 -24.52 12.14
CA VAL A 180 5.04 -24.13 10.73
C VAL A 180 3.65 -23.59 10.42
N GLY A 181 2.74 -23.57 11.40
CA GLY A 181 1.40 -22.98 11.27
C GLY A 181 0.59 -23.59 10.12
N THR A 182 -0.07 -22.74 9.34
CA THR A 182 -0.88 -23.15 8.17
C THR A 182 -0.12 -23.15 6.85
N ARG A 183 1.23 -23.10 6.89
CA ARG A 183 2.04 -23.07 5.68
C ARG A 183 1.91 -24.38 4.90
N THR A 184 1.79 -24.26 3.57
CA THR A 184 1.65 -25.43 2.68
C THR A 184 2.98 -26.06 2.29
N ASP A 185 4.09 -25.33 2.40
CA ASP A 185 5.43 -25.86 2.12
C ASP A 185 6.00 -26.70 3.27
N GLY A 186 5.44 -26.59 4.47
CA GLY A 186 5.87 -27.32 5.66
C GLY A 186 7.30 -26.99 6.11
N ILE A 187 7.89 -25.89 5.63
CA ILE A 187 9.29 -25.55 5.92
C ILE A 187 9.38 -24.86 7.28
N ALA A 188 10.12 -25.46 8.20
CA ALA A 188 10.42 -24.88 9.52
C ALA A 188 11.69 -24.04 9.50
N VAL A 189 12.74 -24.52 8.80
CA VAL A 189 14.06 -23.88 8.79
C VAL A 189 14.64 -23.87 7.38
N ALA A 190 15.07 -22.69 6.93
CA ALA A 190 15.78 -22.53 5.65
C ALA A 190 17.24 -22.11 5.87
N THR A 191 18.15 -22.64 5.04
CA THR A 191 19.55 -22.20 5.00
C THR A 191 20.04 -21.88 3.59
N SER A 192 21.01 -20.97 3.47
CA SER A 192 21.76 -20.72 2.23
C SER A 192 22.71 -21.86 1.85
N ILE A 193 23.12 -22.67 2.83
CA ILE A 193 24.19 -23.65 2.66
C ILE A 193 23.68 -24.91 1.95
N SER A 194 24.59 -25.54 1.20
CA SER A 194 24.43 -26.84 0.55
C SER A 194 25.58 -27.78 0.95
N PRO A 195 25.37 -29.11 1.01
CA PRO A 195 24.09 -29.81 0.96
C PRO A 195 23.37 -29.70 2.31
N ALA A 196 22.13 -29.23 2.29
CA ALA A 196 21.18 -29.46 3.37
C ALA A 196 20.02 -30.23 2.73
N ASN A 197 19.90 -31.52 3.06
CA ASN A 197 18.82 -32.37 2.56
C ASN A 197 17.48 -31.64 2.69
N GLN A 198 16.79 -31.48 1.56
CA GLN A 198 15.42 -30.99 1.56
C GLN A 198 14.53 -32.07 2.18
N GLY A 199 13.79 -31.74 3.23
CA GLY A 199 12.82 -32.67 3.80
C GLY A 199 13.35 -33.67 4.82
N ALA A 200 14.59 -33.55 5.30
CA ALA A 200 15.11 -34.39 6.38
C ALA A 200 16.13 -33.66 7.26
N TRP A 201 15.92 -33.73 8.57
CA TRP A 201 16.83 -33.21 9.58
C TRP A 201 18.11 -34.03 9.70
N GLY A 202 19.26 -33.37 9.87
CA GLY A 202 20.52 -34.06 10.15
C GLY A 202 20.57 -34.58 11.59
N ASP A 203 20.93 -35.85 11.76
CA ASP A 203 21.01 -36.53 13.06
C ASP A 203 22.39 -36.41 13.75
N GLY A 204 23.34 -35.73 13.10
CA GLY A 204 24.69 -35.51 13.61
C GLY A 204 25.73 -36.54 13.15
N SER A 205 25.30 -37.67 12.59
CA SER A 205 26.13 -38.69 11.94
C SER A 205 26.06 -38.67 10.41
N ASP A 206 25.01 -38.07 9.85
CA ASP A 206 24.81 -38.02 8.40
C ASP A 206 25.80 -37.12 7.66
N ALA A 207 26.45 -37.69 6.64
CA ALA A 207 27.22 -36.97 5.63
C ALA A 207 26.33 -36.13 4.69
N ASP A 208 25.01 -36.35 4.72
CA ASP A 208 24.05 -35.82 3.74
C ASP A 208 23.32 -34.53 4.22
N ASN A 209 23.32 -34.23 5.53
CA ASN A 209 22.84 -32.94 6.06
C ASN A 209 23.79 -32.38 7.13
N VAL A 210 24.92 -31.86 6.65
CA VAL A 210 26.00 -31.34 7.51
C VAL A 210 25.58 -30.08 8.27
N CYS A 211 24.60 -29.34 7.74
CA CYS A 211 24.35 -27.96 8.12
C CYS A 211 23.10 -27.74 9.00
N LEU A 212 22.02 -28.50 8.82
CA LEU A 212 20.80 -28.35 9.63
C LEU A 212 20.62 -29.56 10.55
N LYS A 213 21.25 -29.49 11.73
CA LYS A 213 21.15 -30.55 12.75
C LYS A 213 20.02 -30.23 13.72
N GLN A 214 19.02 -31.11 13.80
CA GLN A 214 17.83 -30.87 14.62
C GLN A 214 18.17 -30.81 16.12
N GLY A 215 18.99 -31.75 16.61
CA GLY A 215 19.27 -31.86 18.04
C GLY A 215 17.97 -32.00 18.84
N HIS A 216 17.77 -31.15 19.85
CA HIS A 216 16.55 -31.12 20.67
C HIS A 216 15.42 -30.23 20.09
N LEU A 217 15.57 -29.67 18.89
CA LEU A 217 14.53 -28.86 18.28
C LEU A 217 13.27 -29.69 18.03
N ASN A 218 12.14 -29.25 18.58
CA ASN A 218 10.84 -29.73 18.10
C ASN A 218 10.39 -28.86 16.93
N ALA A 219 10.16 -29.48 15.77
CA ALA A 219 9.71 -28.79 14.56
C ALA A 219 8.25 -29.08 14.21
N HIS A 220 7.52 -29.86 15.02
CA HIS A 220 6.13 -30.28 14.77
C HIS A 220 5.88 -30.75 13.33
N SER A 221 6.70 -31.70 12.86
CA SER A 221 6.71 -32.22 11.48
C SER A 221 7.19 -31.25 10.40
N GLY A 222 7.58 -30.04 10.77
CA GLY A 222 8.24 -29.08 9.90
C GLY A 222 9.61 -29.55 9.44
N GLN A 223 9.93 -29.22 8.19
CA GLN A 223 11.09 -29.73 7.48
C GLN A 223 12.17 -28.67 7.29
N PRO A 224 13.44 -29.07 7.24
CA PRO A 224 14.53 -28.19 6.85
C PRO A 224 14.62 -28.09 5.31
N THR A 225 15.11 -26.96 4.81
CA THR A 225 15.51 -26.79 3.42
C THR A 225 16.89 -26.15 3.29
N GLY A 226 17.71 -26.70 2.41
CA GLY A 226 18.99 -26.13 1.99
C GLY A 226 18.89 -25.28 0.74
N SER A 227 19.96 -24.55 0.44
CA SER A 227 20.09 -23.73 -0.78
C SER A 227 18.89 -22.83 -1.06
N ALA A 228 18.25 -22.31 0.00
CA ALA A 228 17.06 -21.47 -0.11
C ALA A 228 17.37 -20.11 -0.76
N PHE A 229 18.62 -19.65 -0.63
CA PHE A 229 19.16 -18.44 -1.22
C PHE A 229 20.68 -18.55 -1.34
N THR A 230 21.30 -17.65 -2.10
CA THR A 230 22.75 -17.61 -2.27
C THR A 230 23.42 -17.28 -0.92
N PRO A 231 24.50 -18.00 -0.54
CA PRO A 231 25.28 -17.64 0.64
C PRO A 231 25.76 -16.17 0.61
N GLY A 232 25.64 -15.49 1.74
CA GLY A 232 25.91 -14.06 1.89
C GLY A 232 24.73 -13.15 1.53
N GLN A 233 23.58 -13.70 1.14
CA GLN A 233 22.40 -12.94 0.69
C GLN A 233 21.18 -13.06 1.61
N ALA A 234 21.37 -13.31 2.92
CA ALA A 234 20.24 -13.37 3.86
C ALA A 234 19.41 -12.08 3.89
N TRP A 235 20.06 -10.93 3.73
CA TRP A 235 19.37 -9.64 3.71
C TRP A 235 18.46 -9.52 2.49
N GLU A 236 18.98 -9.81 1.31
CA GLU A 236 18.26 -9.76 0.03
C GLU A 236 17.13 -10.80 -0.02
N TYR A 237 17.31 -11.94 0.66
CA TYR A 237 16.26 -12.94 0.81
C TYR A 237 15.02 -12.38 1.53
N ILE A 238 15.21 -11.55 2.56
CA ILE A 238 14.11 -10.97 3.36
C ILE A 238 13.65 -9.61 2.83
N PHE A 239 14.56 -8.74 2.43
CA PHE A 239 14.26 -7.33 2.11
C PHE A 239 14.39 -7.02 0.62
N GLY A 240 14.86 -7.96 -0.20
CA GLY A 240 14.98 -7.79 -1.64
C GLY A 240 15.95 -6.66 -1.97
N THR A 241 15.45 -5.62 -2.63
CA THR A 241 16.23 -4.43 -2.98
C THR A 241 16.28 -3.37 -1.88
N THR A 242 15.49 -3.51 -0.81
CA THR A 242 15.50 -2.57 0.31
C THR A 242 16.83 -2.67 1.05
N THR A 243 17.52 -1.56 1.21
CA THR A 243 18.85 -1.48 1.84
C THR A 243 18.75 -1.35 3.36
N ARG A 244 19.82 -1.75 4.06
CA ARG A 244 19.99 -1.52 5.51
C ARG A 244 19.80 -0.04 5.89
N ALA A 245 20.39 0.86 5.11
CA ALA A 245 20.27 2.29 5.31
C ALA A 245 18.83 2.80 5.23
N GLN A 246 17.99 2.22 4.36
CA GLN A 246 16.57 2.57 4.30
C GLN A 246 15.80 2.15 5.56
N ILE A 247 16.00 0.91 6.04
CA ILE A 247 15.36 0.45 7.29
C ILE A 247 15.86 1.26 8.49
N GLN A 248 17.16 1.52 8.56
CA GLN A 248 17.76 2.34 9.60
C GLN A 248 17.21 3.78 9.59
N ALA A 249 17.05 4.38 8.40
CA ALA A 249 16.48 5.71 8.27
C ALA A 249 15.01 5.76 8.75
N LYS A 250 14.22 4.71 8.49
CA LYS A 250 12.85 4.61 8.99
C LYS A 250 12.79 4.47 10.52
N ALA A 251 13.64 3.62 11.10
CA ALA A 251 13.76 3.51 12.55
C ALA A 251 14.16 4.84 13.20
N ALA A 252 15.15 5.54 12.61
CA ALA A 252 15.58 6.85 13.07
C ALA A 252 14.48 7.91 12.94
N ALA A 253 13.64 7.85 11.90
CA ALA A 253 12.51 8.76 11.72
C ALA A 253 11.43 8.56 12.79
N GLU A 254 11.10 7.31 13.16
CA GLU A 254 10.16 7.03 14.26
C GLU A 254 10.70 7.56 15.61
N VAL A 255 12.00 7.40 15.87
CA VAL A 255 12.64 7.97 17.07
C VAL A 255 12.59 9.50 17.05
N ALA A 256 12.96 10.14 15.94
CA ALA A 256 12.96 11.59 15.80
C ALA A 256 11.55 12.20 15.92
N ALA A 257 10.54 11.43 15.54
CA ALA A 257 9.13 11.77 15.70
C ALA A 257 8.60 11.56 17.14
N GLY A 258 9.40 11.00 18.05
CA GLY A 258 8.98 10.74 19.42
C GLY A 258 8.07 9.53 19.58
N VAL A 259 8.09 8.58 18.63
CA VAL A 259 7.30 7.34 18.73
C VAL A 259 7.88 6.47 19.86
N GLY A 260 7.03 6.14 20.84
CA GLY A 260 7.37 5.27 21.94
C GLY A 260 7.70 3.85 21.47
N ASP A 261 8.57 3.14 22.20
CA ASP A 261 9.14 1.85 21.77
C ASP A 261 8.09 0.79 21.41
N SER A 262 6.96 0.74 22.12
CA SER A 262 5.86 -0.20 21.88
C SER A 262 5.02 0.10 20.64
N ALA A 263 5.13 1.32 20.09
CA ALA A 263 4.39 1.77 18.91
C ALA A 263 5.26 1.82 17.64
N ARG A 264 6.55 1.48 17.75
CA ARG A 264 7.46 1.47 16.61
C ARG A 264 7.21 0.29 15.68
N ASN A 265 7.29 0.53 14.39
CA ASN A 265 7.31 -0.51 13.35
C ASN A 265 8.72 -0.88 12.96
N TYR A 266 9.68 0.02 13.18
CA TYR A 266 11.07 -0.17 12.77
C TYR A 266 11.98 0.02 13.98
N VAL A 267 12.66 -1.06 14.37
CA VAL A 267 13.60 -1.03 15.47
C VAL A 267 14.97 -1.41 14.94
N TRP A 268 15.93 -0.50 15.07
CA TRP A 268 17.31 -0.70 14.66
C TRP A 268 18.22 -0.66 15.88
N VAL A 269 18.78 -1.81 16.22
CA VAL A 269 19.59 -2.01 17.43
C VAL A 269 21.05 -2.17 17.05
N THR A 270 21.94 -1.42 17.69
CA THR A 270 23.39 -1.44 17.40
C THR A 270 24.24 -1.88 18.60
N ASP A 271 23.65 -2.01 19.79
CA ASP A 271 24.37 -2.45 20.99
C ASP A 271 24.14 -3.94 21.29
N SER A 272 25.06 -4.56 22.01
CA SER A 272 25.01 -5.98 22.39
C SER A 272 24.30 -6.21 23.73
N GLY A 273 23.24 -5.44 23.98
CA GLY A 273 22.50 -5.42 25.23
C GLY A 273 21.81 -6.74 25.57
N ASN A 274 21.18 -6.75 26.75
CA ASN A 274 20.27 -7.80 27.18
C ASN A 274 18.84 -7.26 27.15
N TYR A 275 18.03 -7.78 26.24
CA TYR A 275 16.70 -7.27 25.97
C TYR A 275 15.62 -8.10 26.65
N HIS A 276 14.59 -7.41 27.13
CA HIS A 276 13.48 -7.99 27.88
C HIS A 276 12.11 -7.58 27.37
N ASP A 277 12.07 -6.61 26.45
CA ASP A 277 10.83 -6.00 25.99
C ASP A 277 10.17 -6.81 24.89
N SER A 278 8.85 -6.76 24.86
CA SER A 278 8.06 -7.31 23.75
C SER A 278 7.91 -6.24 22.66
N TRP A 279 7.94 -6.67 21.40
CA TRP A 279 7.80 -5.76 20.25
C TRP A 279 6.73 -6.19 19.28
N GLY A 280 5.95 -5.21 18.84
CA GLY A 280 4.85 -5.41 17.91
C GLY A 280 3.66 -6.16 18.51
N SER A 281 2.66 -6.36 17.66
CA SER A 281 1.47 -7.16 17.91
C SER A 281 0.97 -7.79 16.61
N ALA A 282 -0.04 -8.67 16.68
CA ALA A 282 -0.64 -9.26 15.48
C ALA A 282 -1.19 -8.22 14.48
N THR A 283 -1.64 -7.06 14.96
CA THR A 283 -2.17 -5.96 14.13
C THR A 283 -1.14 -4.86 13.85
N HIS A 284 0.01 -4.89 14.51
CA HIS A 284 1.09 -3.91 14.39
C HIS A 284 2.44 -4.61 14.48
N PRO A 285 2.84 -5.38 13.45
CA PRO A 285 4.10 -6.12 13.48
C PRO A 285 5.30 -5.19 13.36
N VAL A 286 6.47 -5.67 13.77
CA VAL A 286 7.74 -4.91 13.77
C VAL A 286 8.77 -5.53 12.82
N ILE A 287 9.59 -4.69 12.18
CA ILE A 287 10.90 -5.08 11.65
C ILE A 287 11.93 -4.73 12.72
N LEU A 288 12.41 -5.75 13.42
CA LEU A 288 13.46 -5.65 14.42
C LEU A 288 14.79 -6.10 13.80
N VAL A 289 15.71 -5.15 13.62
CA VAL A 289 17.06 -5.44 13.11
C VAL A 289 18.07 -5.26 14.24
N PHE A 290 18.78 -6.34 14.56
CA PHE A 290 20.04 -6.29 15.30
C PHE A 290 21.17 -6.15 14.28
N ALA A 291 21.75 -4.96 14.21
CA ALA A 291 22.83 -4.64 13.28
C ALA A 291 24.09 -5.46 13.60
N ALA A 292 25.05 -5.48 12.68
CA ALA A 292 26.27 -6.27 12.84
C ALA A 292 27.03 -5.94 14.14
N GLU A 293 26.97 -4.68 14.59
CA GLU A 293 27.58 -4.20 15.83
C GLU A 293 26.91 -4.76 17.10
N ALA A 294 25.62 -5.08 17.03
CA ALA A 294 24.87 -5.75 18.10
C ALA A 294 25.23 -7.24 18.20
N ALA A 295 25.93 -7.78 17.21
CA ALA A 295 26.26 -9.20 17.06
C ALA A 295 24.99 -10.07 17.16
N CYS A 296 24.99 -11.09 18.02
CA CYS A 296 23.81 -11.90 18.35
C CYS A 296 23.43 -11.63 19.81
N PRO A 297 22.57 -10.62 20.08
CA PRO A 297 22.30 -10.18 21.43
C PRO A 297 21.47 -11.18 22.23
N LYS A 298 21.39 -10.94 23.54
CA LYS A 298 20.57 -11.75 24.45
C LYS A 298 19.17 -11.17 24.52
N ILE A 299 18.17 -12.02 24.44
CA ILE A 299 16.75 -11.67 24.53
C ILE A 299 16.12 -12.62 25.56
N ASN A 300 15.92 -12.19 26.81
CA ASN A 300 15.46 -13.09 27.87
C ASN A 300 14.39 -12.45 28.75
N GLY A 301 13.82 -13.23 29.65
CA GLY A 301 12.68 -12.79 30.46
C GLY A 301 11.33 -13.02 29.78
N GLY A 302 11.30 -13.83 28.72
CA GLY A 302 10.06 -14.23 28.04
C GLY A 302 9.38 -13.18 27.15
N PRO A 303 10.10 -12.30 26.42
CA PRO A 303 9.43 -11.33 25.56
C PRO A 303 8.73 -12.02 24.38
N THR A 304 7.68 -11.37 23.91
CA THR A 304 6.96 -11.77 22.69
C THR A 304 7.24 -10.78 21.56
N ILE A 305 7.58 -11.28 20.38
CA ILE A 305 7.90 -10.47 19.21
C ILE A 305 6.96 -10.85 18.07
N TYR A 306 6.31 -9.88 17.45
CA TYR A 306 5.44 -10.07 16.29
C TYR A 306 6.06 -9.39 15.06
N GLY A 307 6.51 -10.16 14.07
CA GLY A 307 7.05 -9.61 12.83
C GLY A 307 8.33 -10.28 12.34
N VAL A 308 9.23 -9.49 11.77
CA VAL A 308 10.52 -9.95 11.25
C VAL A 308 11.62 -9.58 12.23
N VAL A 309 12.38 -10.57 12.67
CA VAL A 309 13.62 -10.37 13.45
C VAL A 309 14.80 -10.69 12.56
N PHE A 310 15.64 -9.70 12.27
CA PHE A 310 16.85 -9.88 11.48
C PHE A 310 18.07 -9.65 12.37
N VAL A 311 18.94 -10.65 12.48
CA VAL A 311 20.22 -10.59 13.19
C VAL A 311 21.32 -10.53 12.15
N ASP A 312 21.95 -9.36 11.98
CA ASP A 312 22.96 -9.11 10.96
C ASP A 312 24.36 -9.58 11.38
N ALA A 313 24.42 -10.73 12.04
CA ALA A 313 25.66 -11.37 12.47
C ALA A 313 25.44 -12.87 12.72
N SER A 314 26.53 -13.63 12.77
CA SER A 314 26.50 -15.05 13.10
C SER A 314 26.27 -15.28 14.60
N CYS A 315 25.28 -16.09 14.95
CA CYS A 315 24.99 -16.49 16.31
C CYS A 315 25.88 -17.65 16.75
N THR A 316 27.10 -17.34 17.18
CA THR A 316 28.08 -18.33 17.68
C THR A 316 27.74 -18.87 19.07
N GLY A 317 26.92 -18.14 19.83
CA GLY A 317 26.29 -18.61 21.06
C GLY A 317 25.01 -17.83 21.36
N ALA A 318 23.83 -18.39 21.03
CA ALA A 318 22.54 -17.79 21.43
C ALA A 318 22.23 -18.07 22.92
N ASN A 319 23.24 -17.92 23.78
CA ASN A 319 23.15 -18.06 25.23
C ASN A 319 22.32 -16.89 25.77
N GLY A 320 20.99 -17.01 25.69
CA GLY A 320 20.11 -16.00 26.27
C GLY A 320 18.90 -15.65 25.46
N TRP A 321 18.39 -16.51 24.57
CA TRP A 321 17.05 -16.36 23.99
C TRP A 321 15.94 -17.06 24.82
N GLY A 322 16.15 -17.17 26.13
CA GLY A 322 15.34 -18.01 27.03
C GLY A 322 13.90 -17.49 27.17
N GLY A 323 12.92 -18.30 26.76
CA GLY A 323 11.49 -18.02 26.89
C GLY A 323 10.95 -17.07 25.82
N VAL A 324 11.77 -16.66 24.85
CA VAL A 324 11.33 -15.76 23.77
C VAL A 324 10.29 -16.47 22.92
N THR A 325 9.19 -15.78 22.63
CA THR A 325 8.21 -16.21 21.65
C THR A 325 8.23 -15.26 20.46
N VAL A 326 8.46 -15.77 19.26
CA VAL A 326 8.39 -14.98 18.02
C VAL A 326 7.22 -15.48 17.17
N TYR A 327 6.38 -14.57 16.71
CA TYR A 327 5.38 -14.83 15.68
C TYR A 327 5.81 -14.15 14.39
N GLY A 328 6.28 -14.93 13.41
CA GLY A 328 6.81 -14.43 12.15
C GLY A 328 8.09 -15.17 11.76
N SER A 329 9.13 -14.43 11.37
CA SER A 329 10.38 -15.01 10.87
C SER A 329 11.59 -14.43 11.61
N VAL A 330 12.47 -15.33 12.05
CA VAL A 330 13.80 -14.98 12.57
C VAL A 330 14.84 -15.31 11.50
N THR A 331 15.59 -14.31 11.06
CA THR A 331 16.65 -14.45 10.08
C THR A 331 17.99 -14.11 10.71
N VAL A 332 18.97 -15.00 10.55
CA VAL A 332 20.34 -14.79 11.02
C VAL A 332 21.26 -14.72 9.82
N ASN A 333 21.97 -13.61 9.66
CA ASN A 333 23.04 -13.45 8.68
C ASN A 333 24.30 -14.19 9.16
N GLY A 334 24.22 -15.52 9.12
CA GLY A 334 25.24 -16.44 9.57
C GLY A 334 24.63 -17.75 10.05
N GLY A 335 25.42 -18.51 10.81
CA GLY A 335 24.97 -19.75 11.44
C GLY A 335 24.44 -19.51 12.85
N MET A 336 23.58 -20.42 13.31
CA MET A 336 23.15 -20.54 14.68
C MET A 336 23.82 -21.77 15.31
N LYS A 337 25.02 -21.54 15.89
CA LYS A 337 25.92 -22.63 16.34
C LYS A 337 25.57 -23.19 17.71
N LYS A 338 24.71 -22.51 18.48
CA LYS A 338 24.15 -22.96 19.75
C LYS A 338 22.78 -22.32 19.91
N LEU A 339 21.71 -23.11 19.77
CA LEU A 339 20.36 -22.76 20.17
C LEU A 339 20.06 -23.55 21.44
N ASN A 340 20.35 -22.97 22.60
CA ASN A 340 20.27 -23.66 23.90
C ASN A 340 19.18 -23.12 24.82
N ALA A 341 18.35 -22.22 24.30
CA ALA A 341 17.27 -21.59 25.01
C ALA A 341 15.92 -22.24 24.64
N ASN A 342 14.94 -22.16 25.55
CA ASN A 342 13.56 -22.53 25.26
C ASN A 342 12.89 -21.41 24.46
N THR A 343 13.35 -21.20 23.23
CA THR A 343 12.74 -20.28 22.27
C THR A 343 11.56 -20.95 21.58
N THR A 344 10.47 -20.22 21.40
CA THR A 344 9.36 -20.66 20.59
C THR A 344 9.23 -19.74 19.38
N ILE A 345 9.23 -20.29 18.17
CA ILE A 345 9.07 -19.52 16.94
C ILE A 345 7.87 -20.08 16.17
N HIS A 346 6.85 -19.27 16.01
CA HIS A 346 5.68 -19.57 15.23
C HIS A 346 5.75 -18.90 13.86
N ASP A 347 5.29 -19.60 12.83
CA ASP A 347 4.89 -18.96 11.58
C ASP A 347 3.88 -17.82 11.84
N TRP A 348 3.88 -16.82 10.96
CA TRP A 348 3.01 -15.66 11.09
C TRP A 348 1.52 -16.01 11.17
N SER A 349 1.08 -17.10 10.53
CA SER A 349 -0.31 -17.56 10.60
C SER A 349 -0.82 -17.82 12.01
N ALA A 350 0.07 -18.11 12.97
CA ALA A 350 -0.33 -18.26 14.37
C ALA A 350 -0.71 -16.93 15.03
N ALA A 351 -0.20 -15.78 14.55
CA ALA A 351 -0.58 -14.47 15.06
C ALA A 351 -1.95 -13.99 14.54
N THR A 352 -2.30 -14.35 13.30
CA THR A 352 -3.51 -13.85 12.61
C THR A 352 -4.62 -14.88 12.50
N GLY A 353 -4.31 -16.15 12.75
CA GLY A 353 -5.21 -17.30 12.61
C GLY A 353 -5.57 -17.65 11.17
N THR A 354 -5.14 -16.87 10.16
CA THR A 354 -5.63 -16.99 8.78
C THR A 354 -4.60 -16.65 7.70
N THR A 355 -3.65 -15.75 7.94
CA THR A 355 -2.69 -15.28 6.93
C THR A 355 -1.26 -15.69 7.27
N THR A 356 -0.55 -16.32 6.33
CA THR A 356 0.86 -16.71 6.51
C THR A 356 1.85 -15.59 6.19
N SER A 357 1.36 -14.41 5.77
CA SER A 357 2.21 -13.33 5.26
C SER A 357 2.17 -12.04 6.07
N LEU A 358 3.37 -11.53 6.36
CA LEU A 358 3.65 -10.18 6.91
C LEU A 358 3.62 -9.07 5.85
N GLY A 359 3.49 -9.43 4.58
CA GLY A 359 3.88 -8.60 3.45
C GLY A 359 3.11 -7.29 3.24
N ASN A 360 1.83 -7.27 3.61
CA ASN A 360 1.02 -6.05 3.54
C ASN A 360 1.23 -5.12 4.75
N SER A 361 2.01 -5.56 5.75
CA SER A 361 2.21 -4.81 6.98
C SER A 361 3.44 -3.88 6.94
N PHE A 362 4.33 -4.05 5.96
CA PHE A 362 5.55 -3.24 5.81
C PHE A 362 5.67 -2.69 4.40
N ILE A 363 5.01 -1.57 4.14
CA ILE A 363 5.07 -0.88 2.85
C ILE A 363 6.06 0.29 2.97
N ASP A 364 6.93 0.47 1.98
CA ASP A 364 7.92 1.53 1.88
C ASP A 364 7.28 2.86 1.45
N GLY A 365 6.46 2.78 0.40
CA GLY A 365 5.89 3.91 -0.33
C GLY A 365 4.66 3.51 -1.14
N ILE A 366 3.79 4.49 -1.40
CA ILE A 366 2.82 4.41 -2.50
C ILE A 366 3.30 5.35 -3.60
N TYR A 367 3.44 4.79 -4.80
CA TYR A 367 3.96 5.49 -5.96
C TYR A 367 2.91 5.53 -7.06
N GLU A 368 2.71 6.72 -7.62
CA GLU A 368 1.88 6.89 -8.79
C GLU A 368 2.53 6.23 -10.00
N ILE A 369 1.69 5.62 -10.85
CA ILE A 369 2.15 5.08 -12.12
C ILE A 369 1.95 6.15 -13.19
N PRO A 370 3.04 6.63 -13.82
CA PRO A 370 2.94 7.58 -14.91
C PRO A 370 2.12 7.00 -16.07
N GLY A 371 1.25 7.81 -16.67
CA GLY A 371 0.42 7.40 -17.83
C GLY A 371 -0.92 6.77 -17.48
N THR A 372 -1.39 6.95 -16.24
CA THR A 372 -2.72 6.54 -15.82
C THR A 372 -3.77 7.46 -16.45
N TRP A 373 -4.84 6.86 -16.99
CA TRP A 373 -5.86 7.56 -17.78
C TRP A 373 -6.70 8.47 -16.88
N LYS A 374 -6.70 9.77 -17.18
CA LYS A 374 -7.75 10.69 -16.77
C LYS A 374 -8.72 10.79 -17.94
N ASP A 375 -9.99 10.47 -17.74
CA ASP A 375 -11.01 10.76 -18.74
C ASP A 375 -11.10 12.29 -18.87
N PHE A 376 -11.04 12.83 -20.08
CA PHE A 376 -11.05 14.28 -20.35
C PHE A 376 -12.34 14.69 -21.07
#